data_AF-A0A938AKG2-F1
#
_entry.id   AF-A0A938AKG2-F1
#
_cell.length_a   1.000
_cell.length_b   1.000
_cell.length_c   1.000
_cell.angle_alpha   90.00
_cell.angle_beta   90.00
_cell.angle_gamma   90.00
#
_symmetry.space_group_name_H-M   'P 1'
#
loop_
_entity.id
_entity.type
_entity.pdbx_description
1 polymer ?
#
loop_
_entity_poly.entity_id
_entity_poly.type
_entity_poly.pdbx_seq_one_letter_code
_entity_poly.pdbx_strand_id
1 'polypeptide(L)'
;VVARTTYLLPYCWGSASNTLTDDVLKTSVQRRWPRRAHADIEVHVGKEISEPDELSVFLSARWGLYSRGLFGGLMYAPVDHGRWPLCSATLNNVESNLFEVAGLTSPHGEPHVMFSPGVSVRIGLPRRAR
;
A
#
# COMPACT_ATOMS: atom_id res chain seq x y z
N VAL A 1 -7.97 9.37 10.54
CA VAL A 1 -7.82 10.68 11.22
C VAL A 1 -6.36 10.94 11.58
N VAL A 2 -5.71 10.11 12.43
CA VAL A 2 -4.29 10.23 12.81
C VAL A 2 -3.33 10.44 11.62
N ALA A 3 -3.36 9.55 10.61
CA ALA A 3 -2.50 9.64 9.42
C ALA A 3 -2.51 11.03 8.72
N ARG A 4 -3.68 11.68 8.67
CA ARG A 4 -3.86 12.96 8.00
C ARG A 4 -3.57 14.15 8.93
N THR A 5 -3.80 14.01 10.24
CA THR A 5 -3.61 15.09 11.22
C THR A 5 -2.19 15.17 11.76
N THR A 6 -1.52 14.03 12.02
CA THR A 6 -0.17 14.01 12.61
C THR A 6 0.94 13.92 11.56
N TYR A 7 0.67 13.23 10.44
CA TYR A 7 1.67 13.01 9.39
C TYR A 7 1.38 13.81 8.11
N LEU A 8 0.25 14.54 8.02
CA LEU A 8 -0.18 15.25 6.82
C LEU A 8 -0.13 14.38 5.54
N LEU A 9 -0.39 13.07 5.69
CA LEU A 9 -0.40 12.17 4.55
C LEU A 9 -1.59 12.49 3.64
N PRO A 10 -1.45 12.34 2.31
CA PRO A 10 -2.49 12.63 1.32
C PRO A 10 -3.61 11.58 1.30
N TYR A 11 -4.03 11.13 2.49
CA TYR A 11 -5.03 10.10 2.66
C TYR A 11 -6.39 10.66 2.25
N CYS A 12 -7.04 9.91 1.38
CA CYS A 12 -8.36 10.20 0.87
C CYS A 12 -9.43 9.54 1.73
N TRP A 13 -10.65 10.08 1.73
CA TRP A 13 -11.77 9.44 2.40
C TRP A 13 -12.43 8.44 1.45
N GLY A 14 -12.74 7.24 1.95
CA GLY A 14 -13.28 6.15 1.16
C GLY A 14 -13.47 4.88 1.99
N SER A 15 -13.76 3.78 1.31
CA SER A 15 -13.84 2.43 1.88
C SER A 15 -12.97 1.48 1.05
N ALA A 16 -12.39 0.48 1.70
CA ALA A 16 -11.72 -0.64 1.06
C ALA A 16 -12.24 -1.93 1.68
N SER A 17 -12.45 -2.97 0.87
CA SER A 17 -12.84 -4.30 1.31
C SER A 17 -11.92 -5.33 0.65
N ASN A 18 -11.52 -6.32 1.42
CA ASN A 18 -10.70 -7.43 0.97
C ASN A 18 -11.42 -8.73 1.34
N THR A 19 -11.66 -9.58 0.35
CA THR A 19 -12.29 -10.89 0.55
C THR A 19 -11.39 -11.94 -0.08
N LEU A 20 -10.84 -12.83 0.74
CA LEU A 20 -10.09 -13.98 0.29
C LEU A 20 -11.01 -15.21 0.34
N THR A 21 -11.24 -15.81 -0.81
CA THR A 21 -11.97 -17.08 -0.95
C THR A 21 -11.05 -18.06 -1.67
N ASP A 22 -10.76 -19.18 -1.02
CA ASP A 22 -9.69 -20.10 -1.44
C ASP A 22 -8.38 -19.30 -1.66
N ASP A 23 -7.78 -19.42 -2.84
CA ASP A 23 -6.56 -18.70 -3.23
C ASP A 23 -6.85 -17.42 -4.01
N VAL A 24 -8.10 -16.93 -4.06
CA VAL A 24 -8.46 -15.71 -4.82
C VAL A 24 -8.79 -14.56 -3.88
N LEU A 25 -7.96 -13.51 -3.93
CA LEU A 25 -8.20 -12.26 -3.20
C LEU A 25 -8.90 -11.25 -4.11
N LYS A 26 -10.07 -10.79 -3.68
CA LYS A 26 -10.80 -9.67 -4.28
C LYS A 26 -10.67 -8.44 -3.40
N THR A 27 -10.16 -7.36 -3.97
CA THR A 27 -10.06 -6.05 -3.32
C THR A 27 -10.94 -5.05 -4.06
N SER A 28 -11.86 -4.41 -3.33
CA SER A 28 -12.66 -3.29 -3.85
C SER A 28 -12.38 -2.03 -3.05
N VAL A 29 -12.10 -0.94 -3.76
CA VAL A 29 -11.80 0.37 -3.19
C VAL A 29 -12.76 1.40 -3.76
N GLN A 30 -13.38 2.18 -2.89
CA GLN A 30 -14.27 3.29 -3.25
C GLN A 30 -13.75 4.57 -2.60
N ARG A 31 -13.10 5.43 -3.37
CA ARG A 31 -12.68 6.75 -2.92
C ARG A 31 -13.82 7.74 -3.08
N ARG A 32 -14.17 8.45 -2.01
CA ARG A 32 -15.29 9.40 -1.95
C ARG A 32 -14.84 10.86 -2.03
N TRP A 33 -13.70 11.20 -1.45
CA TRP A 33 -13.16 12.58 -1.40
C TRP A 33 -11.62 12.55 -1.40
N PRO A 34 -10.91 13.51 -2.03
CA PRO A 34 -11.39 14.77 -2.64
C PRO A 34 -12.02 14.62 -4.03
N ARG A 35 -11.75 13.50 -4.71
CA ARG A 35 -12.36 13.17 -5.99
C ARG A 35 -12.82 11.72 -5.96
N ARG A 36 -13.98 11.42 -6.56
CA ARG A 36 -14.46 10.05 -6.67
C ARG A 36 -13.51 9.24 -7.55
N ALA A 37 -13.26 8.00 -7.16
CA ALA A 37 -12.49 7.01 -7.91
C ALA A 37 -12.74 5.62 -7.33
N HIS A 38 -12.41 4.58 -8.08
CA HIS A 38 -12.56 3.20 -7.66
C HIS A 38 -11.40 2.34 -8.12
N ALA A 39 -11.28 1.18 -7.49
CA ALA A 39 -10.48 0.08 -7.97
C ALA A 39 -11.15 -1.25 -7.59
N ASP A 40 -11.21 -2.17 -8.53
CA ASP A 40 -11.58 -3.56 -8.32
C ASP A 40 -10.41 -4.42 -8.83
N ILE A 41 -9.79 -5.16 -7.92
CA ILE A 41 -8.56 -5.92 -8.14
C ILE A 41 -8.83 -7.36 -7.76
N GLU A 42 -8.47 -8.29 -8.63
CA GLU A 42 -8.50 -9.71 -8.36
C GLU A 42 -7.11 -10.31 -8.57
N VAL A 43 -6.60 -11.01 -7.56
CA VAL A 43 -5.32 -11.73 -7.64
C VAL A 43 -5.49 -13.18 -7.21
N HIS A 44 -4.78 -14.07 -7.89
CA HIS A 44 -4.59 -15.44 -7.42
C HIS A 44 -3.33 -15.51 -6.56
N VAL A 45 -3.48 -15.91 -5.31
CA VAL A 45 -2.42 -16.10 -4.34
C VAL A 45 -1.74 -17.44 -4.59
N GLY A 46 -0.42 -17.41 -4.66
CA GLY A 46 0.42 -18.58 -4.83
C GLY A 46 1.05 -19.04 -3.53
N LYS A 47 2.18 -19.73 -3.66
CA LYS A 47 2.92 -20.29 -2.53
C LYS A 47 3.66 -19.22 -1.74
N GLU A 48 3.95 -19.52 -0.48
CA GLU A 48 4.86 -18.73 0.33
C GLU A 48 6.25 -18.63 -0.34
N ILE A 49 6.83 -17.43 -0.27
CA ILE A 49 8.18 -17.11 -0.71
C ILE A 49 9.10 -17.23 0.51
N SER A 50 9.73 -18.39 0.66
CA SER A 50 10.68 -18.67 1.76
C SER A 50 11.91 -17.76 1.71
N GLU A 51 12.37 -17.44 0.50
CA GLU A 51 13.56 -16.62 0.23
C GLU A 51 13.21 -15.49 -0.76
N PRO A 52 12.74 -14.33 -0.27
CA PRO A 52 12.41 -13.18 -1.09
C PRO A 52 13.67 -12.61 -1.75
N ASP A 53 13.54 -12.26 -3.04
CA ASP A 53 14.59 -11.57 -3.77
C ASP A 53 14.78 -10.12 -3.26
N GLU A 54 15.83 -9.47 -3.75
CA GLU A 54 16.17 -8.10 -3.31
C GLU A 54 15.03 -7.10 -3.55
N LEU A 55 14.29 -7.25 -4.65
CA LEU A 55 13.16 -6.38 -4.97
C LEU A 55 12.00 -6.59 -4.00
N SER A 56 11.68 -7.85 -3.68
CA SER A 56 10.64 -8.22 -2.73
C SER A 56 10.97 -7.71 -1.33
N VAL A 57 12.24 -7.80 -0.92
CA VAL A 57 12.73 -7.21 0.32
C VAL A 57 12.61 -5.68 0.27
N PHE A 58 13.03 -5.03 -0.81
CA PHE A 58 12.93 -3.57 -0.96
C PHE A 58 11.49 -3.06 -0.86
N LEU A 59 10.54 -3.77 -1.47
CA LEU A 59 9.13 -3.39 -1.47
C LEU A 59 8.44 -3.59 -0.11
N SER A 60 8.88 -4.58 0.69
CA SER A 60 8.22 -4.97 1.95
C SER A 60 8.93 -4.50 3.22
N ALA A 61 10.26 -4.41 3.24
CA ALA A 61 11.06 -4.12 4.43
C ALA A 61 11.32 -2.61 4.62
N ARG A 62 10.26 -1.83 4.84
CA ARG A 62 10.32 -0.36 4.94
C ARG A 62 10.19 0.12 6.39
N TRP A 63 11.30 0.55 6.96
CA TRP A 63 11.44 0.95 8.38
C TRP A 63 11.18 2.43 8.67
N GLY A 64 10.63 3.16 7.69
CA GLY A 64 10.51 4.61 7.77
C GLY A 64 9.40 5.18 6.90
N LEU A 65 8.62 6.07 7.49
CA LEU A 65 7.64 6.91 6.82
C LEU A 65 8.20 8.32 6.74
N TYR A 66 8.17 8.91 5.53
CA TYR A 66 8.48 10.31 5.31
C TYR A 66 7.24 11.08 4.90
N SER A 67 7.10 12.30 5.40
CA SER A 67 6.00 13.20 5.02
C SER A 67 6.41 14.67 5.10
N ARG A 68 5.54 15.56 4.61
CA ARG A 68 5.72 17.01 4.77
C ARG A 68 5.15 17.44 6.12
N GLY A 69 5.88 18.29 6.84
CA GLY A 69 5.40 18.97 8.05
C GLY A 69 4.58 20.21 7.72
N LEU A 70 3.87 20.75 8.71
CA LEU A 70 3.00 21.93 8.60
C LEU A 70 3.69 23.17 8.00
N PHE A 71 5.00 23.30 8.20
CA PHE A 71 5.82 24.41 7.67
C PHE A 71 6.75 23.98 6.53
N GLY A 72 6.40 22.92 5.79
CA GLY A 72 7.14 22.46 4.62
C GLY A 72 8.41 21.65 4.90
N GLY A 73 8.79 21.47 6.17
CA GLY A 73 9.94 20.63 6.56
C GLY A 73 9.69 19.13 6.31
N LEU A 74 10.75 18.38 6.01
CA LEU A 74 10.68 16.92 5.90
C LEU A 74 10.55 16.30 7.29
N MET A 75 9.51 15.48 7.49
CA MET A 75 9.27 14.72 8.71
C MET A 75 9.59 13.25 8.46
N TYR A 76 10.10 12.58 9.49
CA TYR A 76 10.39 11.16 9.53
C TYR A 76 9.70 10.53 10.74
N ALA A 77 9.11 9.37 10.55
CA ALA A 77 8.61 8.53 11.62
C ALA A 77 9.18 7.11 11.46
N PRO A 78 9.73 6.52 12.53
CA PRO A 78 10.20 5.15 12.47
C PRO A 78 9.00 4.20 12.34
N VAL A 79 9.15 3.20 11.50
CA VAL A 79 8.19 2.11 11.33
C VAL A 79 8.86 0.85 11.82
N ASP A 80 8.17 0.13 12.71
CA ASP A 80 8.62 -1.15 13.25
C ASP A 80 7.60 -2.22 12.89
N HIS A 81 8.08 -3.29 12.27
CA HIS A 81 7.28 -4.46 11.90
C HIS A 81 8.18 -5.69 11.81
N GLY A 82 7.63 -6.88 12.02
CA GLY A 82 8.35 -8.13 11.73
C GLY A 82 8.61 -8.31 10.23
N ARG A 83 9.35 -9.35 9.83
CA ARG A 83 9.44 -9.72 8.42
C ARG A 83 8.03 -10.03 7.90
N TRP A 84 7.68 -9.48 6.73
CA TRP A 84 6.41 -9.79 6.08
C TRP A 84 6.41 -11.24 5.60
N PRO A 85 5.40 -12.05 5.94
CA PRO A 85 5.15 -13.31 5.24
C PRO A 85 4.70 -12.97 3.82
N LEU A 86 5.46 -13.38 2.80
CA LEU A 86 5.16 -13.06 1.41
C LEU A 86 4.75 -14.33 0.67
N CYS A 87 3.74 -14.23 -0.18
CA CYS A 87 3.36 -15.24 -1.14
C CYS A 87 3.51 -14.68 -2.56
N SER A 88 3.84 -15.55 -3.52
CA SER A 88 3.70 -15.19 -4.94
C SER A 88 2.24 -14.88 -5.24
N ALA A 89 1.98 -14.08 -6.26
CA ALA A 89 0.63 -13.83 -6.72
C ALA A 89 0.64 -13.48 -8.20
N THR A 90 -0.47 -13.73 -8.88
CA THR A 90 -0.70 -13.32 -10.26
C THR A 90 -1.93 -12.42 -10.33
N LEU A 91 -1.88 -11.42 -11.20
CA LEU A 91 -3.02 -10.54 -11.43
C LEU A 91 -4.02 -11.24 -12.35
N ASN A 92 -5.25 -11.43 -11.88
CA ASN A 92 -6.35 -11.94 -12.71
C ASN A 92 -7.08 -10.78 -13.40
N ASN A 93 -7.35 -9.71 -12.64
CA ASN A 93 -8.06 -8.54 -13.14
C ASN A 93 -7.66 -7.27 -12.38
N VAL A 94 -7.62 -6.15 -13.09
CA VAL A 94 -7.57 -4.81 -12.50
C VAL A 94 -8.46 -3.87 -13.31
N GLU A 95 -9.46 -3.31 -12.65
CA GLU A 95 -10.21 -2.17 -13.16
C GLU A 95 -10.03 -1.01 -12.17
N SER A 96 -9.42 0.08 -12.60
CA SER A 96 -9.21 1.23 -11.72
C SER A 96 -9.05 2.51 -12.50
N ASN A 97 -9.52 3.61 -11.90
CA ASN A 97 -9.19 4.97 -12.33
C ASN A 97 -8.39 5.76 -11.27
N LEU A 98 -7.75 5.06 -10.32
CA LEU A 98 -7.02 5.70 -9.24
C LEU A 98 -5.76 6.43 -9.74
N PHE A 99 -5.09 5.92 -10.77
CA PHE A 99 -3.88 6.51 -11.34
C PHE A 99 -4.17 7.87 -11.99
N GLU A 100 -5.16 7.90 -12.88
CA GLU A 100 -5.55 9.07 -13.67
C GLU A 100 -6.04 10.19 -12.75
N VAL A 101 -6.84 9.86 -11.73
CA VAL A 101 -7.31 10.87 -10.79
C VAL A 101 -6.22 11.30 -9.80
N ALA A 102 -5.16 10.51 -9.63
CA ALA A 102 -3.93 10.96 -8.97
C ALA A 102 -3.03 11.82 -9.88
N GLY A 103 -3.40 12.02 -11.16
CA GLY A 103 -2.62 12.76 -12.14
C GLY A 103 -1.46 11.95 -12.72
N LEU A 104 -1.51 10.61 -12.61
CA LEU A 104 -0.53 9.69 -13.15
C LEU A 104 -1.07 9.04 -14.43
N THR A 105 -0.17 8.67 -15.33
CA THR A 105 -0.49 7.81 -16.47
C THR A 105 -0.74 6.38 -15.98
N SER A 106 -1.67 5.68 -16.62
CA SER A 106 -1.90 4.25 -16.37
C SER A 106 -0.58 3.48 -16.59
N PRO A 107 -0.23 2.54 -15.70
CA PRO A 107 1.00 1.77 -15.85
C PRO A 107 0.96 0.88 -17.10
N HIS A 108 2.14 0.60 -17.65
CA HIS A 108 2.33 -0.31 -18.78
C HIS A 108 3.29 -1.43 -18.41
N GLY A 109 3.12 -2.61 -19.02
CA GLY A 109 3.96 -3.78 -18.80
C GLY A 109 3.39 -4.75 -17.76
N GLU A 110 4.14 -5.83 -17.52
CA GLU A 110 3.74 -6.89 -16.59
C GLU A 110 3.79 -6.38 -15.14
N PRO A 111 2.70 -6.50 -14.36
CA PRO A 111 2.70 -6.08 -12.98
C PRO A 111 3.57 -6.99 -12.11
N HIS A 112 4.30 -6.40 -11.18
CA HIS A 112 4.92 -7.16 -10.09
C HIS A 112 3.91 -7.32 -8.95
N VAL A 113 3.52 -8.56 -8.63
CA VAL A 113 2.44 -8.86 -7.67
C VAL A 113 2.93 -9.82 -6.59
N MET A 114 2.68 -9.45 -5.34
CA MET A 114 2.88 -10.30 -4.17
C MET A 114 1.68 -10.15 -3.23
N PHE A 115 1.42 -11.17 -2.45
CA PHE A 115 0.42 -11.15 -1.39
C PHE A 115 1.08 -11.32 -0.02
N SER A 116 0.46 -10.75 1.01
CA SER A 116 0.79 -11.03 2.40
C SER A 116 -0.50 -11.07 3.23
N PRO A 117 -0.64 -12.03 4.18
CA PRO A 117 -1.73 -12.00 5.16
C PRO A 117 -1.61 -10.83 6.15
N GLY A 118 -0.51 -10.07 6.09
CA GLY A 118 -0.26 -8.88 6.90
C GLY A 118 0.72 -9.13 8.05
N VAL A 119 1.13 -8.03 8.66
CA VAL A 119 2.02 -8.02 9.81
C VAL A 119 1.54 -6.98 10.82
N SER A 120 1.90 -7.15 12.08
CA SER A 120 1.70 -6.11 13.08
C SER A 120 2.70 -4.97 12.85
N VAL A 121 2.19 -3.74 12.76
CA VAL A 121 2.98 -2.53 12.48
C VAL A 121 2.83 -1.55 13.63
N ARG A 122 3.95 -0.99 14.07
CA ARG A 122 4.01 0.14 15.00
C ARG A 122 4.64 1.34 14.28
N ILE A 123 4.01 2.49 14.40
CA ILE A 123 4.53 3.75 13.85
C ILE A 123 4.86 4.67 15.02
N GLY A 124 6.13 5.06 15.11
CA GLY A 124 6.59 5.99 16.13
C GLY A 124 6.18 7.44 15.84
N LEU A 125 6.38 8.32 16.83
CA LEU A 125 6.05 9.74 16.67
C LEU A 125 6.90 10.40 15.57
N PRO A 126 6.30 11.29 14.75
CA PRO A 126 7.04 12.00 13.72
C PRO A 126 8.02 13.00 14.33
N ARG A 127 9.24 13.04 13.79
CA ARG A 127 10.31 14.00 14.10
C ARG A 127 10.83 14.64 12.83
N ARG A 128 11.48 15.80 12.93
CA ARG A 128 12.15 16.41 11.77
C ARG A 128 13.21 15.44 11.23
N ALA A 129 13.21 15.21 9.92
CA ALA A 129 14.28 14.48 9.26
C ALA A 129 15.59 15.29 9.40
N ARG A 130 16.68 14.60 9.72
CA ARG A 130 18.01 15.21 9.83
C ARG A 130 18.69 15.17 8.47
#